data_AF-A0A1H5YM45-F1
#
_entry.id   AF-A0A1H5YM45-F1
#
_cell.length_a   1.000
_cell.length_b   1.000
_cell.length_c   1.000
_cell.angle_alpha   90.00
_cell.angle_beta   90.00
_cell.angle_gamma   90.00
#
_symmetry.space_group_name_H-M   'P 1'
#
loop_
_entity.id
_entity.type
_entity.pdbx_description
1 polymer ?
#
loop_
_entity_poly.entity_id
_entity_poly.type
_entity_poly.pdbx_seq_one_letter_code
_entity_poly.pdbx_strand_id
1 'polypeptide(L)'
;MRTLEKTLPVRRLKPGPATNVRHTARPLWEALAFPALALSFALLTAGCTKPSGPPPPVDSPAYYTEVVQPILRENCYRCHGGMNHKGDLRLDSPEAILHGGKRGVDVVPGHPESSLLITLIRHEQKSDPPGPMPPKSKLTEAEIAAVTAWIRAGAKMPAME
;
A
#
# COMPACT_ATOMS: atom_id res chain seq x y z
N MET A 1 16.70 -44.14 70.04
CA MET A 1 16.78 -45.46 69.38
C MET A 1 16.33 -45.32 67.94
N ARG A 2 17.02 -46.02 67.01
CA ARG A 2 16.76 -46.20 65.57
C ARG A 2 17.23 -45.07 64.65
N THR A 3 18.46 -45.11 64.12
CA THR A 3 18.98 -45.88 62.96
C THR A 3 18.44 -45.46 61.60
N LEU A 4 19.39 -45.00 60.76
CA LEU A 4 19.61 -45.42 59.36
C LEU A 4 18.50 -45.03 58.35
N GLU A 5 18.74 -44.68 57.08
CA GLU A 5 19.87 -44.81 56.17
C GLU A 5 19.73 -43.74 55.07
N LYS A 6 20.86 -43.15 54.67
CA LYS A 6 20.96 -42.35 53.46
C LYS A 6 20.74 -43.27 52.25
N THR A 7 19.67 -43.03 51.50
CA THR A 7 19.51 -43.56 50.14
C THR A 7 19.43 -42.38 49.17
N LEU A 8 20.51 -42.17 48.42
CA LEU A 8 20.55 -41.22 47.32
C LEU A 8 19.73 -41.77 46.14
N PRO A 9 18.81 -41.00 45.55
CA PRO A 9 18.11 -41.46 44.35
C PRO A 9 19.02 -41.42 43.12
N VAL A 10 19.06 -42.54 42.41
CA VAL A 10 19.74 -42.78 41.14
C VAL A 10 19.27 -41.77 40.09
N ARG A 11 20.22 -41.00 39.53
CA ARG A 11 19.98 -39.99 38.49
C ARG A 11 19.72 -40.68 37.15
N ARG A 12 18.45 -40.73 36.75
CA ARG A 12 18.00 -41.26 35.46
C ARG A 12 18.45 -40.32 34.33
N LEU A 13 19.40 -40.75 33.52
CA LEU A 13 19.80 -40.03 32.30
C LEU A 13 18.66 -40.10 31.27
N LYS A 14 18.25 -38.94 30.75
CA LYS A 14 17.27 -38.83 29.65
C LYS A 14 17.92 -39.34 28.35
N PRO A 15 17.26 -40.21 27.56
CA PRO A 15 17.73 -40.51 26.23
C PRO A 15 17.63 -39.26 25.35
N GLY A 16 18.70 -38.99 24.59
CA GLY A 16 18.76 -37.89 23.61
C GLY A 16 17.87 -38.17 22.40
N PRO A 17 17.50 -37.13 21.63
CA PRO A 17 16.61 -37.26 20.48
C PRO A 17 17.26 -38.09 19.37
N ALA A 18 16.51 -39.07 18.85
CA ALA A 18 16.88 -39.86 17.69
C ALA A 18 16.95 -38.96 16.45
N THR A 19 18.14 -38.73 15.93
CA THR A 19 18.35 -38.05 14.64
C THR A 19 17.94 -38.99 13.52
N ASN A 20 16.78 -38.72 12.91
CA ASN A 20 16.28 -39.42 11.75
C ASN A 20 17.04 -38.95 10.50
N VAL A 21 18.10 -39.67 10.13
CA VAL A 21 18.82 -39.48 8.86
C VAL A 21 17.93 -40.03 7.74
N ARG A 22 17.14 -39.16 7.12
CA ARG A 22 16.45 -39.48 5.87
C ARG A 22 17.50 -39.55 4.76
N HIS A 23 17.86 -40.76 4.37
CA HIS A 23 18.56 -41.01 3.12
C HIS A 23 17.65 -40.59 1.96
N THR A 24 17.86 -39.38 1.44
CA THR A 24 17.22 -38.92 0.20
C THR A 24 17.87 -39.67 -0.96
N ALA A 25 17.32 -40.83 -1.31
CA ALA A 25 17.57 -41.44 -2.60
C ALA A 25 17.04 -40.49 -3.67
N ARG A 26 17.95 -39.74 -4.33
CA ARG A 26 17.63 -38.87 -5.47
C ARG A 26 17.25 -39.79 -6.63
N PRO A 27 16.03 -39.71 -7.19
CA PRO A 27 15.60 -40.60 -8.26
C PRO A 27 16.35 -40.27 -9.56
N LEU A 28 16.91 -41.30 -10.21
CA LEU A 28 17.77 -41.29 -11.40
C LEU A 28 17.04 -40.92 -12.72
N TRP A 29 16.04 -40.05 -12.68
CA TRP A 29 15.36 -39.57 -13.91
C TRP A 29 15.92 -38.25 -14.44
N GLU A 30 16.93 -37.67 -13.77
CA GLU A 30 17.75 -36.57 -14.32
C GLU A 30 18.73 -37.10 -15.38
N ALA A 31 18.22 -37.51 -16.54
CA ALA A 31 19.06 -37.79 -17.72
C ALA A 31 18.26 -37.84 -19.02
N LEU A 32 17.48 -36.80 -19.33
CA LEU A 32 17.11 -36.54 -20.73
C LEU A 32 17.36 -35.06 -21.04
N ALA A 33 18.42 -34.86 -21.80
CA ALA A 33 18.81 -33.61 -22.42
C ALA A 33 17.69 -33.09 -23.33
N PHE A 34 17.13 -31.92 -23.00
CA PHE A 34 16.43 -31.11 -23.99
C PHE A 34 17.48 -30.28 -24.73
N PRO A 35 17.71 -30.54 -26.03
CA PRO A 35 18.72 -29.86 -26.80
C PRO A 35 18.29 -28.41 -27.06
N ALA A 36 19.28 -27.53 -27.00
CA ALA A 36 19.35 -26.20 -27.59
C ALA A 36 18.12 -25.72 -28.39
N LEU A 37 17.25 -24.96 -27.72
CA LEU A 37 16.49 -23.88 -28.36
C LEU A 37 16.91 -22.54 -27.75
N ALA A 38 18.23 -22.30 -27.77
CA ALA A 38 18.80 -20.98 -27.63
C ALA A 38 18.70 -20.31 -29.00
N LEU A 39 17.64 -19.54 -29.24
CA LEU A 39 17.63 -18.35 -30.12
C LEU A 39 16.22 -17.75 -30.07
N SER A 40 16.13 -16.44 -29.78
CA SER A 40 14.93 -15.57 -29.88
C SER A 40 14.08 -15.34 -28.62
N PHE A 41 14.70 -14.98 -27.49
CA PHE A 41 14.03 -14.12 -26.49
C PHE A 41 14.95 -12.97 -26.06
N ALA A 42 15.59 -12.35 -27.05
CA ALA A 42 16.28 -11.09 -26.88
C ALA A 42 15.45 -10.02 -27.60
N LEU A 43 15.20 -8.92 -26.92
CA LEU A 43 14.39 -7.76 -27.33
C LEU A 43 12.88 -7.92 -27.13
N LEU A 44 12.43 -7.76 -25.87
CA LEU A 44 11.24 -6.93 -25.60
C LEU A 44 11.26 -6.39 -24.15
N THR A 45 12.40 -5.97 -23.63
CA THR A 45 12.45 -5.11 -22.42
C THR A 45 12.25 -3.66 -22.81
N ALA A 46 11.17 -3.35 -23.54
CA ALA A 46 10.71 -1.99 -23.70
C ALA A 46 10.27 -1.52 -22.31
N GLY A 47 11.24 -1.01 -21.55
CA GLY A 47 11.02 -0.47 -20.23
C GLY A 47 9.96 0.61 -20.34
N CYS A 48 9.01 0.62 -19.40
CA CYS A 48 8.20 1.78 -19.14
C CYS A 48 9.15 2.93 -18.75
N THR A 49 9.64 3.68 -19.75
CA THR A 49 10.34 4.92 -19.51
C THR A 49 9.30 5.87 -18.93
N LYS A 50 9.30 6.04 -17.61
CA LYS A 50 8.54 7.08 -16.93
C LYS A 50 8.96 8.40 -17.60
N PRO A 51 8.04 9.20 -18.16
CA PRO A 51 8.43 10.43 -18.84
C PRO A 51 9.19 11.32 -17.86
N SER A 52 10.47 11.58 -18.16
CA SER A 52 11.37 12.41 -17.34
C SER A 52 11.23 13.91 -17.62
N GLY A 53 10.06 14.33 -18.12
CA GLY A 53 9.77 15.74 -18.35
C GLY A 53 9.55 16.49 -17.03
N PRO A 54 9.61 17.84 -17.03
CA PRO A 54 9.10 18.62 -15.91
C PRO A 54 7.64 18.24 -15.64
N PRO A 55 7.19 18.27 -14.37
CA PRO A 55 5.81 17.96 -14.05
C PRO A 55 4.86 18.90 -14.81
N PRO A 56 3.65 18.43 -15.16
CA PRO A 56 2.66 19.27 -15.82
C PRO A 56 2.30 20.49 -14.95
N PRO A 57 1.75 21.57 -15.55
CA PRO A 57 1.29 22.73 -14.80
C PRO A 57 0.27 22.33 -13.71
N VAL A 58 0.42 22.84 -12.49
CA VAL A 58 -0.40 22.46 -11.32
C VAL A 58 -1.91 22.68 -11.51
N ASP A 59 -2.28 23.63 -12.37
CA ASP A 59 -3.65 23.99 -12.70
C ASP A 59 -4.13 23.29 -13.98
N SER A 60 -3.50 22.19 -14.40
CA SER A 60 -3.92 21.41 -15.56
C SER A 60 -4.57 20.07 -15.17
N PRO A 61 -5.50 19.55 -15.99
CA PRO A 61 -6.00 18.18 -15.82
C PRO A 61 -4.90 17.11 -15.79
N ALA A 62 -3.80 17.32 -16.54
CA ALA A 62 -2.66 16.40 -16.57
C ALA A 62 -1.97 16.28 -15.19
N TYR A 63 -1.89 17.38 -14.42
CA TYR A 63 -1.33 17.32 -13.07
C TYR A 63 -2.14 16.43 -12.14
N TYR A 64 -3.47 16.46 -12.26
CA TYR A 64 -4.27 15.49 -11.53
C TYR A 64 -3.92 14.05 -11.95
N THR A 65 -3.98 13.73 -13.24
CA THR A 65 -3.77 12.36 -13.73
C THR A 65 -2.38 11.80 -13.43
N GLU A 66 -1.33 12.63 -13.54
CA GLU A 66 0.06 12.20 -13.44
C GLU A 66 0.64 12.31 -12.02
N VAL A 67 0.12 13.23 -11.21
CA VAL A 67 0.69 13.53 -9.88
C VAL A 67 -0.28 13.17 -8.76
N VAL A 68 -1.52 13.67 -8.80
CA VAL A 68 -2.48 13.52 -7.68
C VAL A 68 -3.17 12.15 -7.69
N GLN A 69 -3.65 11.70 -8.84
CA GLN A 69 -4.39 10.46 -8.98
C GLN A 69 -3.58 9.23 -8.54
N PRO A 70 -2.27 9.10 -8.84
CA PRO A 70 -1.47 8.00 -8.32
C PRO A 70 -1.38 7.99 -6.78
N ILE A 71 -1.29 9.17 -6.15
CA ILE A 71 -1.29 9.31 -4.69
C ILE A 71 -2.61 8.81 -4.11
N LEU A 72 -3.74 9.26 -4.67
CA LEU A 72 -5.07 8.82 -4.22
C LEU A 72 -5.31 7.33 -4.50
N ARG A 73 -4.82 6.82 -5.63
CA ARG A 73 -4.94 5.41 -6.02
C ARG A 73 -4.23 4.50 -5.02
N GLU A 74 -3.01 4.83 -4.66
CA GLU A 74 -2.19 4.03 -3.74
C GLU A 74 -2.76 4.08 -2.31
N ASN A 75 -3.20 5.26 -1.86
CA ASN A 75 -3.49 5.49 -0.45
C ASN A 75 -4.98 5.41 -0.10
N CYS A 76 -5.89 5.62 -1.06
CA CYS A 76 -7.30 5.87 -0.77
C CYS A 76 -8.26 4.91 -1.47
N TYR A 77 -8.00 4.50 -2.72
CA TYR A 77 -8.99 3.79 -3.55
C TYR A 77 -9.38 2.42 -2.99
N ARG A 78 -8.49 1.76 -2.24
CA ARG A 78 -8.80 0.49 -1.57
C ARG A 78 -10.07 0.56 -0.72
N CYS A 79 -10.36 1.71 -0.11
CA CYS A 79 -11.53 1.91 0.74
C CYS A 79 -12.55 2.90 0.15
N HIS A 80 -12.10 3.84 -0.70
CA HIS A 80 -12.90 4.94 -1.24
C HIS A 80 -13.05 4.88 -2.77
N GLY A 81 -12.81 3.72 -3.38
CA GLY A 81 -13.08 3.47 -4.80
C GLY A 81 -14.10 2.35 -5.00
N GLY A 82 -14.58 2.20 -6.23
CA GLY A 82 -15.52 1.17 -6.64
C GLY A 82 -16.92 1.33 -6.05
N MET A 83 -17.69 0.24 -6.11
CA MET A 83 -19.11 0.24 -5.74
C MET A 83 -19.35 0.30 -4.23
N ASN A 84 -18.47 -0.28 -3.41
CA ASN A 84 -18.65 -0.42 -1.95
C ASN A 84 -17.71 0.51 -1.16
N HIS A 85 -17.68 1.78 -1.55
CA HIS A 85 -16.79 2.78 -0.98
C HIS A 85 -17.27 3.24 0.42
N LYS A 86 -16.33 3.38 1.36
CA LYS A 86 -16.64 3.72 2.75
C LYS A 86 -17.06 5.18 2.88
N GLY A 87 -17.98 5.44 3.81
CA GLY A 87 -18.41 6.81 4.12
C GLY A 87 -19.12 7.52 2.95
N ASP A 88 -19.58 6.78 1.94
CA ASP A 88 -20.18 7.32 0.71
C ASP A 88 -19.27 8.33 -0.01
N LEU A 89 -17.96 8.25 0.24
CA LEU A 89 -16.94 9.07 -0.41
C LEU A 89 -16.26 8.27 -1.52
N ARG A 90 -16.37 8.74 -2.76
CA ARG A 90 -15.62 8.22 -3.91
C ARG A 90 -14.47 9.15 -4.29
N LEU A 91 -13.28 8.59 -4.35
CA LEU A 91 -12.05 9.29 -4.76
C LEU A 91 -11.51 8.81 -6.11
N ASP A 92 -12.13 7.81 -6.71
CA ASP A 92 -11.74 7.20 -8.00
C ASP A 92 -12.40 7.82 -9.23
N SER A 93 -13.31 8.76 -9.05
CA SER A 93 -14.00 9.50 -10.11
C SER A 93 -13.87 11.00 -9.88
N PRO A 94 -13.43 11.78 -10.89
CA PRO A 94 -13.32 13.23 -10.81
C PRO A 94 -14.57 13.95 -10.29
N GLU A 95 -15.75 13.61 -10.80
CA GLU A 95 -17.02 14.23 -10.43
C GLU A 95 -17.36 13.92 -8.97
N ALA A 96 -17.16 12.66 -8.57
CA ALA A 96 -17.55 12.20 -7.26
C ALA A 96 -16.66 12.79 -6.14
N ILE A 97 -15.40 13.10 -6.44
CA ILE A 97 -14.50 13.79 -5.50
C ILE A 97 -15.08 15.15 -5.06
N LEU A 98 -15.70 15.89 -5.98
CA LEU A 98 -16.26 17.21 -5.70
C LEU A 98 -17.58 17.13 -4.93
N HIS A 99 -18.30 16.00 -5.03
CA HIS A 99 -19.55 15.78 -4.29
C HIS A 99 -19.29 15.46 -2.81
N GLY A 100 -18.12 14.92 -2.48
CA GLY A 100 -17.76 14.52 -1.12
C GLY A 100 -18.47 13.23 -0.69
N GLY A 101 -18.70 13.09 0.62
CA GLY A 101 -19.38 11.92 1.18
C GLY A 101 -20.22 12.26 2.41
N LYS A 102 -20.46 11.29 3.30
CA LYS A 102 -21.30 11.46 4.50
C LYS A 102 -20.85 12.58 5.46
N ARG A 103 -19.58 13.00 5.38
CA ARG A 103 -19.01 14.08 6.19
C ARG A 103 -19.06 15.45 5.51
N GLY A 104 -19.73 15.54 4.36
CA GLY A 104 -19.80 16.73 3.52
C GLY A 104 -18.77 16.72 2.40
N VAL A 105 -18.54 17.92 1.85
CA VAL A 105 -17.61 18.17 0.74
C VAL A 105 -16.17 17.88 1.17
N ASP A 106 -15.48 17.04 0.42
CA ASP A 106 -14.10 16.62 0.75
C ASP A 106 -13.05 17.57 0.15
N VAL A 107 -13.33 18.07 -1.06
CA VAL A 107 -12.47 18.98 -1.82
C VAL A 107 -13.24 20.25 -2.18
N VAL A 108 -12.72 21.39 -1.75
CA VAL A 108 -13.23 22.73 -2.11
C VAL A 108 -12.22 23.38 -3.06
N PRO A 109 -12.50 23.44 -4.38
CA PRO A 109 -11.60 24.05 -5.35
C PRO A 109 -11.17 25.47 -4.95
N GLY A 110 -9.87 25.75 -4.99
CA GLY A 110 -9.28 27.04 -4.60
C GLY A 110 -9.03 27.20 -3.10
N HIS A 111 -9.61 26.35 -2.25
CA HIS A 111 -9.66 26.53 -0.80
C HIS A 111 -9.16 25.29 -0.04
N PRO A 112 -7.84 25.01 -0.04
CA PRO A 112 -7.28 23.85 0.65
C PRO A 112 -7.56 23.85 2.16
N GLU A 113 -7.58 25.01 2.80
CA GLU A 113 -7.92 25.20 4.21
C GLU A 113 -9.38 24.88 4.54
N SER A 114 -10.27 24.97 3.56
CA SER A 114 -11.69 24.62 3.69
C SER A 114 -11.98 23.18 3.23
N SER A 115 -10.96 22.45 2.77
CA SER A 115 -11.10 21.10 2.23
C SER A 115 -10.83 20.05 3.30
N LEU A 116 -11.85 19.22 3.60
CA LEU A 116 -11.74 18.16 4.61
C LEU A 116 -10.61 17.17 4.28
N LEU A 117 -10.35 16.92 2.99
CA LEU A 117 -9.25 16.07 2.52
C LEU A 117 -7.91 16.53 3.11
N ILE A 118 -7.63 17.83 3.12
CA ILE A 118 -6.36 18.38 3.61
C ILE A 118 -6.23 18.18 5.12
N THR A 119 -7.28 18.47 5.88
CA THR A 119 -7.29 18.23 7.33
C THR A 119 -7.05 16.75 7.64
N LEU A 120 -7.64 15.85 6.86
CA LEU A 120 -7.50 14.40 7.03
C LEU A 120 -6.09 13.91 6.73
N ILE A 121 -5.53 14.22 5.56
CA ILE A 121 -4.20 13.73 5.16
C ILE A 121 -3.07 14.30 6.03
N ARG A 122 -3.30 15.44 6.69
CA ARG A 122 -2.40 16.01 7.69
C ARG A 122 -2.58 15.45 9.09
N HIS A 123 -3.63 14.66 9.32
CA HIS A 123 -4.02 14.13 10.63
C HIS A 123 -4.30 15.25 11.65
N GLU A 124 -4.86 16.37 11.18
CA GLU A 124 -5.18 17.55 12.01
C GLU A 124 -6.58 17.45 12.64
N GLN A 125 -7.30 16.33 12.43
CA GLN A 125 -8.60 16.11 13.04
C GLN A 125 -8.48 16.00 14.56
N LYS A 126 -9.17 16.91 15.26
CA LYS A 126 -9.27 16.91 16.72
C LYS A 126 -10.39 15.95 17.14
N SER A 127 -10.18 14.65 17.02
CA SER A 127 -11.09 13.62 17.54
C SER A 127 -10.34 12.71 18.53
N ASP A 128 -10.91 12.48 19.71
CA ASP A 128 -10.41 11.54 20.71
C ASP A 128 -11.49 10.49 21.06
N PRO A 129 -11.30 9.20 20.73
CA PRO A 129 -10.14 8.63 20.02
C PRO A 129 -10.09 9.09 18.54
N PRO A 130 -8.91 9.04 17.89
CA PRO A 130 -8.79 9.33 16.47
C PRO A 130 -9.71 8.42 15.65
N GLY A 131 -10.41 9.00 14.68
CA GLY A 131 -11.31 8.27 13.80
C GLY A 131 -10.60 7.14 13.03
N PRO A 132 -11.36 6.16 12.51
CA PRO A 132 -10.78 5.00 11.81
C PRO A 132 -10.13 5.35 10.45
N MET A 133 -10.27 6.59 9.97
CA MET A 133 -9.73 7.07 8.69
C MET A 133 -9.15 8.49 8.85
N PRO A 134 -8.00 8.80 8.22
CA PRO A 134 -7.19 7.93 7.36
C PRO A 134 -6.46 6.80 8.14
N PRO A 135 -5.90 5.79 7.45
CA PRO A 135 -5.08 4.75 8.08
C PRO A 135 -3.87 5.35 8.81
N LYS A 136 -3.25 4.60 9.72
CA LYS A 136 -2.13 5.11 10.54
C LYS A 136 -0.91 5.62 9.73
N SER A 137 -0.71 5.13 8.51
CA SER A 137 0.40 5.56 7.67
C SER A 137 0.05 6.92 7.04
N LYS A 138 0.83 7.94 7.41
CA LYS A 138 0.70 9.29 6.88
C LYS A 138 1.40 9.40 5.53
N LEU A 139 0.79 10.13 4.60
CA LEU A 139 1.41 10.57 3.36
C LEU A 139 2.69 11.37 3.64
N THR A 140 3.63 11.34 2.70
CA THR A 140 4.83 12.18 2.79
C THR A 140 4.45 13.66 2.66
N GLU A 141 5.29 14.55 3.20
CA GLU A 141 5.06 15.99 3.08
C GLU A 141 5.03 16.46 1.61
N ALA A 142 5.78 15.79 0.73
CA ALA A 142 5.75 16.07 -0.71
C ALA A 142 4.40 15.71 -1.37
N GLU A 143 3.83 14.55 -1.00
CA GLU A 143 2.51 14.15 -1.49
C GLU A 143 1.41 15.06 -0.95
N ILE A 144 1.45 15.42 0.33
CA ILE A 144 0.52 16.38 0.93
C ILE A 144 0.63 17.73 0.23
N ALA A 145 1.85 18.19 -0.06
CA ALA A 145 2.09 19.44 -0.78
C ALA A 145 1.51 19.39 -2.21
N ALA A 146 1.68 18.28 -2.93
CA ALA A 146 1.12 18.10 -4.28
C ALA A 146 -0.41 18.15 -4.28
N VAL A 147 -1.06 17.42 -3.37
CA VAL A 147 -2.54 17.46 -3.22
C VAL A 147 -3.00 18.87 -2.82
N THR A 148 -2.30 19.52 -1.89
CA THR A 148 -2.61 20.90 -1.46
C THR A 148 -2.51 21.89 -2.62
N ALA A 149 -1.45 21.78 -3.45
CA ALA A 149 -1.22 22.64 -4.59
C ALA A 149 -2.30 22.48 -5.66
N TRP A 150 -2.70 21.24 -5.95
CA TRP A 150 -3.78 20.94 -6.88
C TRP A 150 -5.11 21.54 -6.43
N ILE A 151 -5.49 21.37 -5.16
CA ILE A 151 -6.73 21.98 -4.63
C ILE A 151 -6.66 23.50 -4.73
N ARG A 152 -5.55 24.11 -4.32
CA ARG A 152 -5.33 25.56 -4.43
C ARG A 152 -5.43 26.06 -5.87
N ALA A 153 -4.98 25.28 -6.84
CA ALA A 153 -5.03 25.57 -8.26
C ALA A 153 -6.42 25.35 -8.90
N GLY A 154 -7.45 25.08 -8.09
CA GLY A 154 -8.83 24.91 -8.54
C GLY A 154 -9.23 23.45 -8.79
N ALA A 155 -8.44 22.49 -8.28
CA ALA A 155 -8.74 21.06 -8.34
C ALA A 155 -9.12 20.56 -9.75
N LYS A 156 -8.44 21.06 -10.79
CA LYS A 156 -8.78 20.70 -12.18
C LYS A 156 -8.52 19.22 -12.44
N MET A 157 -9.46 18.56 -13.10
CA MET A 157 -9.44 17.14 -13.44
C MET A 157 -9.88 16.96 -14.89
N PRO A 158 -9.53 15.85 -15.54
CA PRO A 158 -10.09 15.53 -16.85
C PRO A 158 -11.61 15.39 -16.72
N ALA A 159 -12.35 15.95 -17.68
CA ALA A 159 -13.76 15.64 -17.83
C ALA A 159 -13.90 14.16 -18.19
N MET A 160 -14.89 13.48 -17.64
CA MET A 160 -15.24 12.14 -18.12
C MET A 160 -15.81 12.27 -19.53
N GLU A 161 -15.29 11.45 -20.44
CA GLU A 161 -15.81 11.29 -21.80
C GLU A 161 -16.96 10.27 -21.82
#